data_AF-A0A7X5B917-F1
#
_entry.id   AF-A0A7X5B917-F1
#
_cell.length_a   1.000
_cell.length_b   1.000
_cell.length_c   1.000
_cell.angle_alpha   90.00
_cell.angle_beta   90.00
_cell.angle_gamma   90.00
#
_symmetry.space_group_name_H-M   'P 1'
#
loop_
_entity.id
_entity.type
_entity.pdbx_description
1 polymer ?
#
loop_
_entity_poly.entity_id
_entity_poly.type
_entity_poly.pdbx_seq_one_letter_code
_entity_poly.pdbx_strand_id
1 'polypeptide(L)' 'LTAGKPKKVAIVACMRKMVVILNSMLRDGVMWDTDSLKN' A
#
# COMPACT_ATOMS: atom_id res chain seq x y z
N LEU A 1 19.32 -11.04 -4.71
CA LEU A 1 18.40 -10.38 -3.76
C LEU A 1 18.71 -10.91 -2.36
N THR A 2 19.46 -10.17 -1.55
CA THR A 2 19.69 -10.53 -0.15
C THR A 2 18.35 -10.48 0.56
N ALA A 3 17.77 -11.65 0.85
CA ALA A 3 16.52 -11.71 1.61
C ALA A 3 16.79 -11.06 2.97
N GLY A 4 16.20 -9.87 3.18
CA GLY A 4 16.29 -9.18 4.46
C GLY A 4 15.70 -10.02 5.58
N LYS A 5 15.93 -9.62 6.84
CA LYS A 5 15.34 -10.32 7.99
C LYS A 5 13.83 -10.48 7.79
N PRO A 6 13.26 -11.70 7.89
CA PRO A 6 11.88 -11.99 7.45
C PRO A 6 10.82 -11.11 8.12
N LYS A 7 11.04 -10.76 9.40
CA LYS A 7 10.18 -9.82 10.14
C LYS A 7 10.13 -8.42 9.52
N LYS A 8 11.26 -7.89 9.04
CA LYS A 8 11.32 -6.57 8.39
C LYS A 8 10.73 -6.61 6.99
N VAL A 9 10.92 -7.71 6.27
CA VAL A 9 10.38 -7.89 4.91
C VAL A 9 8.85 -7.89 4.92
N ALA A 10 8.20 -8.50 5.91
CA ALA A 10 6.75 -8.47 6.05
C ALA A 10 6.20 -7.04 6.18
N ILE A 11 6.80 -6.23 7.06
CA ILE A 11 6.40 -4.82 7.25
C ILE A 11 6.66 -4.01 5.97
N VAL A 12 7.85 -4.15 5.38
CA VAL A 12 8.21 -3.44 4.15
C VAL A 12 7.31 -3.84 2.98
N ALA A 13 6.88 -5.11 2.90
CA ALA A 13 5.94 -5.57 1.89
C ALA A 13 4.54 -4.95 2.07
N CYS A 14 4.04 -4.89 3.32
CA CYS A 14 2.79 -4.20 3.63
C CYS A 14 2.85 -2.71 3.28
N MET A 15 3.93 -2.02 3.66
CA MET A 15 4.15 -0.61 3.32
C MET A 15 4.20 -0.39 1.80
N ARG A 16 4.92 -1.23 1.07
CA ARG A 16 4.99 -1.17 -0.40
C ARG A 16 3.60 -1.31 -1.03
N LYS A 17 2.77 -2.24 -0.55
CA LYS A 17 1.40 -2.41 -1.05
C LYS A 17 0.56 -1.14 -0.84
N MET A 18 0.64 -0.51 0.34
CA MET A 18 -0.07 0.74 0.63
C MET A 18 0.37 1.89 -0.31
N VAL A 19 1.69 2.09 -0.46
CA VAL A 19 2.23 3.15 -1.32
C VAL A 19 1.87 2.93 -2.80
N VAL A 20 1.85 1.67 -3.27
CA VAL A 20 1.44 1.34 -4.65
C VAL A 20 -0.02 1.68 -4.90
N ILE A 21 -0.91 1.40 -3.94
CA ILE A 21 -2.32 1.77 -4.03
C ILE A 21 -2.44 3.30 -4.10
N LEU A 22 -1.79 4.02 -3.19
CA LEU A 22 -1.80 5.49 -3.17
C LEU A 22 -1.27 6.10 -4.48
N ASN A 23 -0.17 5.57 -5.02
CA ASN A 23 0.38 6.03 -6.28
C ASN A 23 -0.59 5.80 -7.45
N SER A 24 -1.35 4.71 -7.42
CA SER A 24 -2.38 4.43 -8.43
C SER A 24 -3.54 5.43 -8.30
N MET A 25 -4.04 5.67 -7.08
CA MET A 25 -5.07 6.69 -6.82
C MET A 25 -4.64 8.07 -7.30
N LEU A 26 -3.39 8.46 -7.02
CA LEU A 26 -2.84 9.74 -7.45
C LEU A 26 -2.75 9.86 -8.97
N ARG A 27 -2.28 8.81 -9.66
CA ARG A 27 -2.20 8.79 -11.13
C ARG A 27 -3.58 8.85 -11.78
N ASP A 28 -4.53 8.13 -11.21
CA ASP A 28 -5.87 7.97 -11.75
C ASP A 28 -6.80 9.14 -11.33
N GLY A 29 -6.28 10.11 -10.55
CA GLY A 29 -7.02 11.29 -10.09
C GLY A 29 -8.16 10.96 -9.12
N VAL A 30 -8.15 9.75 -8.55
CA VAL A 30 -9.21 9.25 -7.68
C VAL A 30 -8.95 9.75 -6.27
N MET A 31 -9.88 10.53 -5.73
CA MET A 31 -9.86 10.92 -4.32
C MET A 31 -10.10 9.69 -3.45
N TRP A 32 -9.39 9.62 -2.32
CA TRP A 32 -9.59 8.56 -1.33
C TRP A 32 -11.05 8.57 -0.88
N ASP A 33 -11.77 7.51 -1.25
CA ASP A 33 -13.15 7.33 -0.84
C ASP A 33 -13.20 6.85 0.62
N THR A 34 -13.48 7.78 1.53
CA THR A 34 -13.62 7.50 2.97
C THR A 34 -14.85 6.65 3.30
N ASP A 35 -15.73 6.41 2.32
CA ASP A 35 -17.04 5.78 2.48
C ASP A 35 -17.01 4.27 2.17
N SER A 36 -15.91 3.79 1.57
CA SER A 36 -15.64 2.38 1.24
C SER A 36 -15.61 1.41 2.44
N LEU A 37 -15.87 1.90 3.67
CA LEU A 37 -16.08 1.12 4.90
C LEU A 37 -17.53 1.14 5.41
N LYS A 38 -18.53 1.37 4.56
CA LYS A 38 -19.93 1.08 4.93
C LYS A 38 -20.21 -0.42 4.84
N ASN A 39 -20.22 -1.08 6.00
CA ASN A 39 -21.02 -2.28 6.26
C ASN A 39 -22.08 -1.92 7.30
#